data_AF-A0ABD3EZ91-F1
#
_entry.id   AF-A0ABD3EZ91-F1
#
_cell.length_a   1.000
_cell.length_b   1.000
_cell.length_c   1.000
_cell.angle_alpha   90.00
_cell.angle_beta   90.00
_cell.angle_gamma   90.00
#
_symmetry.space_group_name_H-M   'P 1'
#
loop_
_entity.id
_entity.type
_entity.pdbx_description
1 polymer ?
#
loop_
_entity_poly.entity_id
_entity_poly.type
_entity_poly.pdbx_seq_one_letter_code
_entity_poly.pdbx_strand_id
1 'polypeptide(L)'
;MLAGADLGVIRSGPIGNCTYYFTEQLPMTLLTLDQVFLSVEKNVALAGFLQNSQVRCDLFTLGGVPRWVVEYLSELKKCSRLDKNVINQCFVNVWTKYVESYISSISTQQLVRLAAFAVSGRQVQQRDKFDVHFKWSKLRDSSLCLLNPSGRYGVCDVQVPYALLRSIGLRRNAMATDAEKSFATALMDTRDLVDKTLFDLDPWQSWGMFRACFYAVRINALLVLGHSTVTLGELLPGAQMSDKTRDISVELAPSRVFWCAEEFGPSTPQLVSGQDKPLEKVDWTSSGCIAVGGDEGVDVDIFSL
;
A
#
# COMPACT_ATOMS: atom_id res chain seq x y z
N MET A 1 -27.89 2.72 37.25
CA MET A 1 -26.87 1.87 37.90
C MET A 1 -26.40 0.88 36.83
N LEU A 2 -25.26 1.01 36.15
CA LEU A 2 -24.22 2.04 36.07
C LEU A 2 -24.57 3.09 34.99
N ALA A 3 -24.21 4.34 35.25
CA ALA A 3 -24.49 5.51 34.42
C ALA A 3 -23.17 6.19 34.04
N GLY A 4 -23.18 6.94 32.93
CA GLY A 4 -22.32 8.10 32.74
C GLY A 4 -21.27 7.98 31.63
N ALA A 5 -21.34 8.93 30.68
CA ALA A 5 -20.22 9.75 30.19
C ALA A 5 -19.07 9.00 29.47
N ASP A 6 -18.62 9.28 28.25
CA ASP A 6 -18.69 10.44 27.35
C ASP A 6 -18.38 9.89 25.95
N LEU A 7 -18.89 10.40 24.83
CA LEU A 7 -18.26 11.49 24.06
C LEU A 7 -16.72 11.58 24.21
N GLY A 8 -16.05 10.44 24.24
CA GLY A 8 -14.61 10.35 24.09
C GLY A 8 -14.24 10.54 22.63
N VAL A 9 -13.58 11.66 22.35
CA VAL A 9 -12.77 11.94 21.14
C VAL A 9 -13.43 12.86 20.08
N ILE A 10 -14.06 13.95 20.53
CA ILE A 10 -13.48 15.25 20.14
C ILE A 10 -12.11 15.29 20.84
N ARG A 11 -11.05 14.81 20.18
CA ARG A 11 -9.69 15.02 20.70
C ARG A 11 -9.35 16.47 20.40
N SER A 12 -9.72 17.32 21.34
CA SER A 12 -9.19 18.68 21.46
C SER A 12 -7.68 18.58 21.66
N GLY A 13 -6.95 18.83 20.58
CA GLY A 13 -5.51 19.10 20.61
C GLY A 13 -4.86 19.14 19.23
N PRO A 14 -4.72 20.33 18.59
CA PRO A 14 -5.48 21.56 18.77
C PRO A 14 -6.42 21.79 17.57
N ILE A 15 -7.70 22.06 17.83
CA ILE A 15 -8.46 22.94 16.94
C ILE A 15 -7.87 24.33 17.21
N GLY A 16 -7.06 24.82 16.29
CA GLY A 16 -6.44 26.15 16.36
C GLY A 16 -4.92 26.14 16.50
N ASN A 17 -4.22 25.78 15.43
CA ASN A 17 -3.33 26.78 14.84
C ASN A 17 -4.06 27.32 13.61
N CYS A 18 -4.86 28.37 13.84
CA CYS A 18 -5.40 29.15 12.74
C CYS A 18 -4.24 29.75 11.96
N THR A 19 -4.12 29.42 10.68
CA THR A 19 -3.77 30.42 9.67
C THR A 19 -4.51 30.08 8.38
N TYR A 20 -5.42 30.99 8.02
CA TYR A 20 -6.12 31.13 6.75
C TYR A 20 -7.34 30.22 6.47
N TYR A 21 -8.50 30.88 6.39
CA TYR A 21 -9.73 30.43 5.71
C TYR A 21 -9.56 30.15 4.19
N PHE A 22 -8.32 29.96 3.71
CA PHE A 22 -7.96 29.57 2.33
C PHE A 22 -7.17 28.26 2.23
N THR A 23 -6.88 27.55 3.33
CA THR A 23 -6.15 26.29 3.21
C THR A 23 -7.12 25.13 2.97
N GLU A 24 -7.12 24.60 1.75
CA GLU A 24 -7.81 23.37 1.32
C GLU A 24 -7.37 22.08 2.05
N GLN A 25 -6.66 22.19 3.17
CA GLN A 25 -6.00 21.10 3.87
C GLN A 25 -6.76 20.78 5.17
N LEU A 26 -7.76 19.92 5.05
CA LEU A 26 -8.40 19.26 6.19
C LEU A 26 -7.48 18.14 6.72
N PRO A 27 -7.50 17.83 8.03
CA PRO A 27 -6.73 16.71 8.58
C PRO A 27 -7.06 15.42 7.83
N MET A 28 -6.03 14.75 7.30
CA MET A 28 -6.24 13.48 6.63
C MET A 28 -6.80 12.45 7.62
N THR A 29 -7.84 11.76 7.22
CA THR A 29 -8.31 10.51 7.82
C THR A 29 -8.39 9.51 6.69
N LEU A 30 -7.98 8.27 6.93
CA LEU A 30 -8.08 7.20 5.95
C LEU A 30 -9.18 6.25 6.41
N LEU A 31 -10.24 6.16 5.61
CA LEU A 31 -11.30 5.18 5.79
C LEU A 31 -10.81 3.82 5.31
N THR A 32 -11.17 2.76 6.04
CA THR A 32 -11.00 1.41 5.50
C THR A 32 -11.93 1.21 4.30
N LEU A 33 -11.61 0.23 3.45
CA LEU A 33 -12.45 -0.10 2.31
C LEU A 33 -13.88 -0.45 2.75
N ASP A 34 -14.02 -1.21 3.83
CA ASP A 34 -15.33 -1.55 4.43
C ASP A 34 -16.09 -0.30 4.85
N GLN A 35 -15.43 0.68 5.47
CA GLN A 35 -16.07 1.93 5.86
C GLN A 35 -16.54 2.73 4.63
N VAL A 36 -15.74 2.75 3.55
CA VAL A 36 -16.13 3.36 2.29
C VAL A 36 -17.35 2.65 1.71
N PHE A 37 -17.31 1.33 1.57
CA PHE A 37 -18.39 0.54 0.98
C PHE A 37 -19.68 0.65 1.79
N LEU A 38 -19.62 0.48 3.11
CA LEU A 38 -20.78 0.65 3.99
C LEU A 38 -21.39 2.06 3.87
N SER A 39 -20.57 3.09 3.66
CA SER A 39 -21.06 4.46 3.48
C SER A 39 -21.75 4.65 2.12
N VAL A 40 -21.23 4.02 1.06
CA VAL A 40 -21.81 4.05 -0.28
C VAL A 40 -23.10 3.24 -0.35
N GLU A 41 -23.14 2.04 0.25
CA GLU A 41 -24.31 1.16 0.28
C GLU A 41 -25.51 1.79 1.00
N LYS A 42 -25.27 2.56 2.06
CA LYS A 42 -26.32 3.27 2.80
C LYS A 42 -27.01 4.35 1.97
N ASN A 43 -26.41 4.79 0.87
CA ASN A 43 -27.00 5.78 -0.02
C ASN A 43 -27.59 5.09 -1.26
N VAL A 44 -28.93 5.03 -1.35
CA VAL A 44 -29.65 4.37 -2.45
C VAL A 44 -29.21 4.87 -3.83
N ALA A 45 -28.85 6.15 -3.95
CA ALA A 45 -28.41 6.74 -5.23
C ALA A 45 -26.98 6.34 -5.64
N LEU A 46 -26.17 5.80 -4.71
CA LEU A 46 -24.77 5.44 -4.94
C LEU A 46 -24.53 3.92 -4.83
N ALA A 47 -25.38 3.19 -4.10
CA ALA A 47 -25.24 1.76 -3.84
C ALA A 47 -25.10 0.93 -5.13
N GLY A 48 -25.82 1.31 -6.19
CA GLY A 48 -25.74 0.66 -7.49
C GLY A 48 -24.35 0.70 -8.13
N PHE A 49 -23.50 1.67 -7.79
CA PHE A 49 -22.16 1.77 -8.35
C PHE A 49 -21.22 0.66 -7.88
N LEU A 50 -21.45 0.09 -6.69
CA LEU A 50 -20.61 -0.99 -6.15
C LEU A 50 -20.79 -2.32 -6.90
N GLN A 51 -21.84 -2.46 -7.72
CA GLN A 51 -22.02 -3.61 -8.59
C GLN A 51 -20.97 -3.66 -9.72
N ASN A 52 -20.26 -2.55 -9.96
CA ASN A 52 -19.21 -2.47 -10.97
C ASN A 52 -17.83 -2.73 -10.32
N SER A 53 -17.10 -3.75 -10.77
CA SER A 53 -15.76 -4.07 -10.24
C SER A 53 -14.75 -2.93 -10.45
N GLN A 54 -14.82 -2.19 -11.57
CA GLN A 54 -13.94 -1.04 -11.80
C GLN A 54 -14.17 0.08 -10.79
N VAL A 55 -15.43 0.37 -10.43
CA VAL A 55 -15.74 1.37 -9.39
C VAL A 55 -15.16 0.93 -8.04
N ARG A 56 -15.28 -0.35 -7.68
CA ARG A 56 -14.69 -0.90 -6.46
C ARG A 56 -13.15 -0.76 -6.47
N CYS A 57 -12.49 -1.10 -7.58
CA CYS A 57 -11.06 -0.90 -7.80
C CYS A 57 -10.63 0.56 -7.64
N ASP A 58 -11.39 1.48 -8.22
CA ASP A 58 -11.12 2.92 -8.17
C ASP A 58 -11.25 3.45 -6.74
N LEU A 59 -12.30 3.05 -6.01
CA LEU A 59 -12.50 3.40 -4.60
C LEU A 59 -11.37 2.88 -3.70
N PHE A 60 -10.96 1.63 -3.90
CA PHE A 60 -9.79 1.05 -3.24
C PHE A 60 -8.53 1.86 -3.54
N THR A 61 -8.32 2.18 -4.82
CA THR A 61 -7.16 2.93 -5.30
C THR A 61 -7.06 4.32 -4.67
N LEU A 62 -8.18 5.01 -4.47
CA LEU A 62 -8.22 6.32 -3.80
C LEU A 62 -7.79 6.25 -2.33
N GLY A 63 -7.57 5.05 -1.78
CA GLY A 63 -6.84 4.86 -0.54
C GLY A 63 -7.55 5.40 0.70
N GLY A 64 -8.88 5.49 0.66
CA GLY A 64 -9.69 5.85 1.82
C GLY A 64 -9.75 7.34 2.16
N VAL A 65 -9.23 8.23 1.32
CA VAL A 65 -9.32 9.69 1.56
C VAL A 65 -10.75 10.17 1.28
N PRO A 66 -11.52 10.64 2.29
CA PRO A 66 -12.95 10.91 2.14
C PRO A 66 -13.27 11.90 1.01
N ARG A 67 -12.47 12.96 0.87
CA ARG A 67 -12.67 13.98 -0.17
C ARG A 67 -12.55 13.39 -1.58
N TRP A 68 -11.55 12.55 -1.82
CA TRP A 68 -11.34 11.95 -3.14
C TRP A 68 -12.46 10.98 -3.49
N VAL A 69 -12.87 10.15 -2.52
CA VAL A 69 -13.99 9.20 -2.66
C VAL A 69 -15.29 9.93 -2.98
N VAL A 70 -15.65 10.97 -2.22
CA VAL A 70 -16.89 11.74 -2.42
C VAL A 70 -16.91 12.44 -3.77
N GLU A 71 -15.79 13.04 -4.18
CA GLU A 71 -15.68 13.70 -5.48
C GLU A 71 -15.81 12.71 -6.63
N TYR A 72 -15.19 11.53 -6.54
CA TYR A 72 -15.32 10.48 -7.54
C TYR A 72 -16.77 9.99 -7.68
N LEU A 73 -17.44 9.69 -6.57
CA LEU A 73 -18.85 9.29 -6.57
C LEU A 73 -19.76 10.40 -7.10
N SER A 74 -19.42 11.66 -6.84
CA SER A 74 -20.15 12.82 -7.34
C SER A 74 -19.98 13.01 -8.85
N GLU A 75 -18.78 12.76 -9.39
CA GLU A 75 -18.54 12.74 -10.84
C GLU A 75 -19.34 11.62 -11.51
N LEU A 76 -19.30 10.39 -10.97
CA LEU A 76 -20.08 9.26 -11.47
C LEU A 76 -21.59 9.56 -11.49
N LYS A 77 -22.11 10.21 -10.44
CA LYS A 77 -23.52 10.56 -10.33
C LYS A 77 -24.00 11.56 -11.40
N LYS A 78 -23.11 12.39 -11.94
CA LYS A 78 -23.44 13.35 -13.01
C LYS A 78 -23.55 12.66 -14.39
N CYS A 79 -23.01 11.45 -14.53
CA CYS A 79 -23.01 10.73 -15.78
C CYS A 79 -24.37 10.03 -16.01
N SER A 80 -24.94 10.20 -17.20
CA SER A 80 -26.20 9.57 -17.59
C SER A 80 -26.07 8.08 -17.91
N ARG A 81 -24.87 7.63 -18.30
CA ARG A 81 -24.54 6.23 -18.60
C ARG A 81 -23.15 5.91 -18.08
N LEU A 82 -23.03 4.78 -17.39
CA LEU A 82 -21.76 4.28 -16.86
C LEU A 82 -21.26 3.13 -17.74
N ASP A 83 -20.37 3.46 -18.66
CA ASP A 83 -19.52 2.49 -19.33
C ASP A 83 -18.08 2.57 -18.81
N LYS A 84 -17.23 1.64 -19.25
CA LYS A 84 -15.83 1.54 -18.81
C LYS A 84 -15.04 2.83 -19.07
N ASN A 85 -15.29 3.51 -20.19
CA ASN A 85 -14.56 4.73 -20.55
C ASN A 85 -15.00 5.91 -19.67
N VAL A 86 -16.31 6.05 -19.42
CA VAL A 86 -16.85 7.10 -18.56
C VAL A 86 -16.37 6.93 -17.11
N ILE A 87 -16.40 5.70 -16.58
CA ILE A 87 -15.90 5.40 -15.23
C ILE A 87 -14.42 5.78 -15.12
N ASN A 88 -13.61 5.33 -16.08
CA ASN A 88 -12.19 5.65 -16.11
C ASN A 88 -11.93 7.17 -16.22
N GLN A 89 -12.73 7.90 -17.00
CA GLN A 89 -12.61 9.35 -17.11
C GLN A 89 -12.93 10.05 -15.78
N CYS A 90 -13.98 9.63 -15.07
CA CYS A 90 -14.32 10.16 -13.75
C CYS A 90 -13.17 9.94 -12.76
N PHE A 91 -12.57 8.75 -12.79
CA PHE A 91 -11.43 8.42 -11.95
C PHE A 91 -10.20 9.30 -12.29
N VAL A 92 -9.85 9.41 -13.57
CA VAL A 92 -8.73 10.24 -14.05
C VAL A 92 -8.92 11.70 -13.65
N ASN A 93 -10.13 12.26 -13.76
CA ASN A 93 -10.42 13.63 -13.34
C ASN A 93 -10.09 13.85 -11.85
N VAL A 94 -10.52 12.94 -10.98
CA VAL A 94 -10.23 13.02 -9.54
C VAL A 94 -8.75 12.79 -9.26
N TRP A 95 -8.12 11.85 -9.95
CA TRP A 95 -6.70 11.57 -9.84
C TRP A 95 -5.85 12.80 -10.18
N THR A 96 -6.07 13.41 -11.34
CA THR A 96 -5.35 14.61 -11.77
C THR A 96 -5.63 15.80 -10.86
N LYS A 97 -6.89 16.02 -10.46
CA LYS A 97 -7.25 17.17 -9.62
C LYS A 97 -6.65 17.08 -8.22
N TYR A 98 -6.67 15.90 -7.60
CA TYR A 98 -6.33 15.77 -6.18
C TYR A 98 -5.08 14.94 -5.92
N VAL A 99 -4.96 13.77 -6.52
CA VAL A 99 -3.86 12.84 -6.23
C VAL A 99 -2.55 13.37 -6.79
N GLU A 100 -2.54 13.89 -8.01
CA GLU A 100 -1.32 14.49 -8.59
C GLU A 100 -0.87 15.74 -7.84
N SER A 101 -1.81 16.60 -7.41
CA SER A 101 -1.50 17.74 -6.56
C SER A 101 -0.92 17.31 -5.21
N TYR A 102 -1.49 16.27 -4.59
CA TYR A 102 -1.01 15.69 -3.34
C TYR A 102 0.42 15.16 -3.49
N ILE A 103 0.70 14.38 -4.53
CA ILE A 103 2.03 13.81 -4.78
C ILE A 103 3.04 14.91 -5.11
N SER A 104 2.64 15.96 -5.82
CA SER A 104 3.56 17.04 -6.23
C SER A 104 3.95 17.98 -5.08
N SER A 105 3.41 17.78 -3.87
CA SER A 105 3.71 18.61 -2.69
C SER A 105 5.10 18.38 -2.09
N ILE A 106 5.73 17.23 -2.39
CA ILE A 106 7.06 16.86 -1.93
C ILE A 106 7.85 16.18 -3.05
N SER A 107 9.17 16.08 -2.92
CA SER A 107 10.02 15.49 -3.96
C SER A 107 9.77 13.99 -4.13
N THR A 108 10.07 13.45 -5.32
CA THR A 108 9.99 12.00 -5.60
C THR A 108 10.74 11.15 -4.58
N GLN A 109 11.95 11.56 -4.19
CA GLN A 109 12.75 10.83 -3.21
C GLN A 109 12.06 10.78 -1.83
N GLN A 110 11.47 11.90 -1.40
CA GLN A 110 10.72 11.96 -0.15
C GLN A 110 9.45 11.09 -0.22
N LEU A 111 8.74 11.07 -1.34
CA LEU A 111 7.56 10.20 -1.53
C LEU A 111 7.93 8.73 -1.41
N VAL A 112 9.01 8.32 -2.08
CA VAL A 112 9.49 6.94 -2.07
C VAL A 112 9.91 6.53 -0.66
N ARG A 113 10.67 7.38 0.04
CA ARG A 113 11.05 7.16 1.43
C ARG A 113 9.83 7.05 2.35
N LEU A 114 8.83 7.94 2.18
CA LEU A 114 7.61 7.94 2.96
C LEU A 114 6.79 6.65 2.77
N ALA A 115 6.61 6.24 1.51
CA ALA A 115 5.96 4.98 1.17
C ALA A 115 6.72 3.77 1.71
N ALA A 116 8.05 3.76 1.61
CA ALA A 116 8.88 2.69 2.15
C ALA A 116 8.68 2.56 3.68
N PHE A 117 8.65 3.66 4.43
CA PHE A 117 8.32 3.60 5.87
C PHE A 117 6.94 2.97 6.11
N ALA A 118 5.92 3.38 5.35
CA ALA A 118 4.55 2.89 5.54
C ALA A 118 4.40 1.36 5.33
N VAL A 119 5.21 0.74 4.48
CA VAL A 119 5.10 -0.70 4.16
C VAL A 119 6.20 -1.56 4.77
N SER A 120 7.31 -0.96 5.21
CA SER A 120 8.45 -1.66 5.84
C SER A 120 8.11 -2.30 7.19
N GLY A 121 7.07 -1.81 7.88
CA GLY A 121 6.77 -2.22 9.26
C GLY A 121 7.69 -1.57 10.31
N ARG A 122 8.53 -0.62 9.90
CA ARG A 122 9.35 0.20 10.80
C ARG A 122 8.48 1.26 11.46
N GLN A 123 8.70 1.46 12.75
CA GLN A 123 8.04 2.50 13.53
C GLN A 123 8.90 3.75 13.58
N VAL A 124 8.26 4.90 13.77
CA VAL A 124 8.94 6.20 13.82
C VAL A 124 8.62 6.91 15.12
N GLN A 125 9.55 7.71 15.64
CA GLN A 125 9.20 8.64 16.71
C GLN A 125 8.64 9.92 16.12
N GLN A 126 7.49 10.38 16.63
CA GLN A 126 6.80 11.57 16.11
C GLN A 126 7.67 12.84 16.11
N ARG A 127 8.63 12.92 17.04
CA ARG A 127 9.53 14.08 17.21
C ARG A 127 10.78 14.00 16.33
N ASP A 128 11.07 12.84 15.76
CA ASP A 128 12.25 12.63 14.95
C ASP A 128 12.16 13.31 13.60
N LYS A 129 13.33 13.48 12.99
CA LYS A 129 13.47 13.96 11.63
C LYS A 129 13.07 12.86 10.65
N PHE A 130 12.23 13.22 9.70
CA PHE A 130 11.97 12.39 8.52
C PHE A 130 13.15 12.45 7.55
N ASP A 131 13.62 13.68 7.32
CA ASP A 131 14.81 14.02 6.55
C ASP A 131 15.47 15.30 7.10
N VAL A 132 16.41 15.87 6.35
CA VAL A 132 17.14 17.09 6.74
C VAL A 132 16.19 18.29 6.95
N HIS A 133 15.08 18.37 6.22
CA HIS A 133 14.19 19.52 6.14
C HIS A 133 12.86 19.34 6.90
N PHE A 134 12.45 18.10 7.15
CA PHE A 134 11.14 17.78 7.70
C PHE A 134 11.24 16.87 8.93
N LYS A 135 10.34 17.12 9.89
CA LYS A 135 10.02 16.20 10.98
C LYS A 135 8.79 15.38 10.61
N TRP A 136 8.63 14.20 11.21
CA TRP A 136 7.43 13.38 11.05
C TRP A 136 6.14 14.11 11.40
N SER A 137 6.15 14.88 12.49
CA SER A 137 5.05 15.78 12.86
C SER A 137 4.65 16.75 11.75
N LYS A 138 5.62 17.35 11.05
CA LYS A 138 5.34 18.29 9.96
C LYS A 138 4.69 17.61 8.75
N LEU A 139 5.12 16.39 8.41
CA LEU A 139 4.48 15.61 7.34
C LEU A 139 3.02 15.28 7.67
N ARG A 140 2.76 14.87 8.92
CA ARG A 140 1.40 14.64 9.42
C ARG A 140 0.56 15.92 9.37
N ASP A 141 1.10 17.03 9.85
CA ASP A 141 0.38 18.31 9.90
C ASP A 141 0.09 18.84 8.48
N SER A 142 0.92 18.46 7.49
CA SER A 142 0.71 18.73 6.07
C SER A 142 -0.19 17.70 5.37
N SER A 143 -0.81 16.78 6.13
CA SER A 143 -1.68 15.71 5.61
C SER A 143 -1.00 14.81 4.57
N LEU A 144 0.31 14.57 4.69
CA LEU A 144 1.06 13.65 3.83
C LEU A 144 1.09 12.22 4.36
N CYS A 145 0.86 12.05 5.66
CA CYS A 145 0.77 10.75 6.29
C CYS A 145 -0.06 10.83 7.57
N LEU A 146 -0.51 9.67 8.04
CA LEU A 146 -0.99 9.50 9.40
C LEU A 146 0.10 8.89 10.26
N LEU A 147 0.12 9.30 11.52
CA LEU A 147 0.98 8.72 12.55
C LEU A 147 0.08 8.09 13.60
N ASN A 148 0.00 6.76 13.59
CA ASN A 148 -0.85 6.02 14.51
C ASN A 148 -0.04 5.58 15.72
N PRO A 149 -0.40 6.01 16.95
CA PRO A 149 0.35 5.65 18.15
C PRO A 149 0.40 4.14 18.37
N SER A 150 1.60 3.61 18.53
CA SER A 150 1.83 2.17 18.60
C SER A 150 2.10 1.70 20.04
N GLY A 151 1.14 1.86 20.95
CA GLY A 151 1.17 1.36 22.35
C GLY A 151 2.27 1.94 23.27
N ARG A 152 3.43 2.32 22.75
CA ARG A 152 4.55 2.97 23.42
C ARG A 152 4.47 4.47 23.17
N TYR A 153 4.80 5.25 24.19
CA TYR A 153 4.71 6.70 24.12
C TYR A 153 5.61 7.28 23.01
N GLY A 154 5.01 8.04 22.09
CA GLY A 154 5.72 8.77 21.04
C GLY A 154 6.18 7.94 19.84
N VAL A 155 6.00 6.61 19.87
CA VAL A 155 6.26 5.71 18.74
C VAL A 155 4.99 5.56 17.92
N CYS A 156 5.11 5.64 16.61
CA CYS A 156 3.99 5.62 15.69
C CYS A 156 4.26 4.72 14.48
N ASP A 157 3.21 4.06 14.01
CA ASP A 157 3.16 3.47 12.68
C ASP A 157 2.80 4.55 11.65
N VAL A 158 3.46 4.50 10.50
CA VAL A 158 3.21 5.45 9.40
C VAL A 158 2.16 4.85 8.48
N GLN A 159 1.11 5.60 8.18
CA GLN A 159 0.14 5.24 7.15
C GLN A 159 0.05 6.32 6.07
N VAL A 160 -0.19 5.87 4.85
CA VAL A 160 -0.33 6.72 3.66
C VAL A 160 -1.53 6.25 2.85
N PRO A 161 -2.18 7.14 2.07
CA PRO A 161 -3.19 6.71 1.11
C PRO A 161 -2.60 5.69 0.13
N TYR A 162 -3.34 4.63 -0.20
CA TYR A 162 -2.91 3.63 -1.19
C TYR A 162 -2.56 4.25 -2.55
N ALA A 163 -3.21 5.35 -2.92
CA ALA A 163 -2.90 6.14 -4.12
C ALA A 163 -1.42 6.57 -4.20
N LEU A 164 -0.76 6.83 -3.05
CA LEU A 164 0.67 7.14 -3.00
C LEU A 164 1.49 5.94 -3.49
N LEU A 165 1.24 4.75 -2.96
CA LEU A 165 1.93 3.52 -3.35
C LEU A 165 1.76 3.24 -4.84
N ARG A 166 0.51 3.34 -5.32
CA ARG A 166 0.20 3.20 -6.75
C ARG A 166 0.95 4.20 -7.62
N SER A 167 1.07 5.44 -7.17
CA SER A 167 1.78 6.48 -7.92
C SER A 167 3.28 6.24 -8.05
N ILE A 168 3.91 5.64 -7.04
CA ILE A 168 5.33 5.29 -7.07
C ILE A 168 5.57 4.18 -8.09
N GLY A 169 4.72 3.15 -8.09
CA GLY A 169 4.78 2.08 -9.10
C GLY A 169 4.71 2.64 -10.52
N LEU A 170 3.78 3.57 -10.79
CA LEU A 170 3.65 4.23 -12.09
C LEU A 170 4.85 5.09 -12.51
N ARG A 171 5.70 5.49 -11.56
CA ARG A 171 6.85 6.38 -11.77
C ARG A 171 8.18 5.65 -11.76
N ARG A 172 8.23 4.33 -11.98
CA ARG A 172 9.47 3.53 -12.00
C ARG A 172 10.63 4.19 -12.75
N ASN A 173 10.37 4.75 -13.93
CA ASN A 173 11.42 5.35 -14.78
C ASN A 173 12.01 6.66 -14.20
N ALA A 174 11.37 7.25 -13.19
CA ALA A 174 11.81 8.45 -12.50
C ALA A 174 12.59 8.14 -11.19
N MET A 175 12.78 6.87 -10.86
CA MET A 175 13.52 6.44 -9.66
C MET A 175 15.03 6.61 -9.85
N ALA A 176 15.70 7.15 -8.85
CA ALA A 176 17.12 7.52 -8.94
C ALA A 176 18.05 6.33 -8.65
N THR A 177 17.68 5.48 -7.68
CA THR A 177 18.50 4.33 -7.26
C THR A 177 17.89 3.00 -7.69
N ASP A 178 18.71 1.95 -7.74
CA ASP A 178 18.21 0.61 -8.08
C ASP A 178 17.28 0.04 -7.00
N ALA A 179 17.51 0.35 -5.72
CA ALA A 179 16.59 0.01 -4.64
C ALA A 179 15.20 0.65 -4.84
N GLU A 180 15.16 1.93 -5.23
CA GLU A 180 13.91 2.63 -5.54
C GLU A 180 13.22 2.04 -6.78
N LYS A 181 13.98 1.67 -7.83
CA LYS A 181 13.42 0.99 -9.02
C LYS A 181 12.82 -0.37 -8.68
N SER A 182 13.50 -1.17 -7.85
CA SER A 182 13.01 -2.46 -7.39
C SER A 182 11.77 -2.31 -6.53
N PHE A 183 11.75 -1.33 -5.62
CA PHE A 183 10.56 -1.00 -4.83
C PHE A 183 9.37 -0.60 -5.70
N ALA A 184 9.57 0.32 -6.66
CA ALA A 184 8.53 0.71 -7.60
C ALA A 184 8.05 -0.48 -8.46
N THR A 185 8.95 -1.39 -8.83
CA THR A 185 8.59 -2.61 -9.58
C THR A 185 7.72 -3.54 -8.75
N ALA A 186 8.07 -3.80 -7.48
CA ALA A 186 7.24 -4.63 -6.60
C ALA A 186 5.85 -4.02 -6.33
N LEU A 187 5.73 -2.69 -6.28
CA LEU A 187 4.44 -2.01 -6.22
C LEU A 187 3.62 -2.18 -7.52
N MET A 188 4.28 -2.18 -8.69
CA MET A 188 3.61 -2.51 -9.95
C MET A 188 3.18 -3.98 -10.01
N ASP A 189 4.02 -4.90 -9.55
CA ASP A 189 3.69 -6.33 -9.50
C ASP A 189 2.46 -6.55 -8.59
N THR A 190 2.39 -5.86 -7.45
CA THR A 190 1.20 -5.87 -6.56
C THR A 190 -0.06 -5.44 -7.32
N ARG A 191 0.01 -4.35 -8.08
CA ARG A 191 -1.11 -3.88 -8.90
C ARG A 191 -1.53 -4.92 -9.94
N ASP A 192 -0.55 -5.48 -10.63
CA ASP A 192 -0.80 -6.32 -11.80
C ASP A 192 -1.23 -7.74 -11.44
N LEU A 193 -0.75 -8.27 -10.32
CA LEU A 193 -1.00 -9.64 -9.87
C LEU A 193 -2.07 -9.73 -8.77
N VAL A 194 -2.35 -8.65 -8.04
CA VAL A 194 -3.31 -8.65 -6.92
C VAL A 194 -4.45 -7.65 -7.17
N ASP A 195 -4.16 -6.36 -7.33
CA ASP A 195 -5.22 -5.33 -7.34
C ASP A 195 -6.21 -5.52 -8.50
N LYS A 196 -5.73 -6.00 -9.65
CA LYS A 196 -6.57 -6.25 -10.83
C LYS A 196 -7.63 -7.33 -10.62
N THR A 197 -7.37 -8.30 -9.74
CA THR A 197 -8.24 -9.45 -9.50
C THR A 197 -8.93 -9.39 -8.14
N LEU A 198 -8.62 -8.37 -7.31
CA LEU A 198 -9.10 -8.19 -5.93
C LEU A 198 -10.61 -8.30 -5.77
N PHE A 199 -11.38 -7.91 -6.79
CA PHE A 199 -12.84 -7.88 -6.76
C PHE A 199 -13.52 -8.87 -7.70
N ASP A 200 -12.71 -9.67 -8.38
CA ASP A 200 -13.13 -10.72 -9.32
C ASP A 200 -12.90 -12.13 -8.75
N LEU A 201 -11.96 -12.28 -7.82
CA LEU A 201 -11.64 -13.53 -7.11
C LEU A 201 -12.04 -13.45 -5.64
N ASP A 202 -12.25 -14.61 -5.03
CA ASP A 202 -12.39 -14.65 -3.57
C ASP A 202 -11.03 -14.35 -2.89
N PRO A 203 -11.03 -13.75 -1.69
CA PRO A 203 -9.79 -13.39 -1.00
C PRO A 203 -8.81 -14.55 -0.76
N TRP A 204 -9.32 -15.77 -0.58
CA TRP A 204 -8.49 -16.96 -0.34
C TRP A 204 -7.72 -17.39 -1.60
N GLN A 205 -8.26 -17.14 -2.80
CA GLN A 205 -7.65 -17.51 -4.09
C GLN A 205 -6.47 -16.62 -4.48
N SER A 206 -6.42 -15.39 -3.96
CA SER A 206 -5.33 -14.43 -4.21
C SER A 206 -4.33 -14.36 -3.06
N TRP A 207 -4.55 -15.13 -1.99
CA TRP A 207 -3.79 -15.02 -0.75
C TRP A 207 -2.29 -15.31 -0.93
N GLY A 208 -1.95 -16.32 -1.72
CA GLY A 208 -0.57 -16.65 -2.07
C GLY A 208 0.15 -15.49 -2.74
N MET A 209 -0.44 -15.02 -3.84
CA MET A 209 0.08 -13.92 -4.64
C MET A 209 0.19 -12.61 -3.85
N PHE A 210 -0.83 -12.31 -3.04
CA PHE A 210 -0.82 -11.16 -2.14
C PHE A 210 0.36 -11.20 -1.17
N ARG A 211 0.57 -12.33 -0.49
CA ARG A 211 1.69 -12.49 0.43
C ARG A 211 3.01 -12.27 -0.29
N ALA A 212 3.24 -12.94 -1.42
CA ALA A 212 4.47 -12.81 -2.21
C ALA A 212 4.76 -11.35 -2.60
N CYS A 213 3.75 -10.65 -3.14
CA CYS A 213 3.84 -9.23 -3.49
C CYS A 213 4.17 -8.36 -2.27
N PHE A 214 3.49 -8.61 -1.16
CA PHE A 214 3.71 -7.87 0.08
C PHE A 214 5.13 -8.07 0.64
N TYR A 215 5.67 -9.30 0.59
CA TYR A 215 7.05 -9.58 0.97
C TYR A 215 8.05 -8.83 0.07
N ALA A 216 7.88 -8.91 -1.25
CA ALA A 216 8.73 -8.18 -2.20
C ALA A 216 8.72 -6.66 -1.92
N VAL A 217 7.54 -6.09 -1.71
CA VAL A 217 7.35 -4.67 -1.37
C VAL A 217 8.06 -4.32 -0.07
N ARG A 218 7.95 -5.15 0.98
CA ARG A 218 8.57 -4.90 2.28
C ARG A 218 10.10 -5.00 2.23
N ILE A 219 10.64 -6.04 1.60
CA ILE A 219 12.09 -6.21 1.43
C ILE A 219 12.68 -5.01 0.69
N ASN A 220 12.07 -4.63 -0.43
CA ASN A 220 12.53 -3.49 -1.22
C ASN A 220 12.36 -2.15 -0.49
N ALA A 221 11.32 -2.00 0.34
CA ALA A 221 11.17 -0.85 1.20
C ALA A 221 12.31 -0.72 2.23
N LEU A 222 12.70 -1.82 2.87
CA LEU A 222 13.83 -1.84 3.80
C LEU A 222 15.14 -1.47 3.10
N LEU A 223 15.36 -1.98 1.88
CA LEU A 223 16.51 -1.60 1.04
C LEU A 223 16.52 -0.10 0.69
N VAL A 224 15.37 0.47 0.32
CA VAL A 224 15.21 1.92 0.10
C VAL A 224 15.55 2.73 1.34
N LEU A 225 15.23 2.21 2.53
CA LEU A 225 15.56 2.85 3.80
C LEU A 225 17.03 2.67 4.23
N GLY A 226 17.83 1.91 3.45
CA GLY A 226 19.25 1.70 3.68
C GLY A 226 19.56 0.48 4.55
N HIS A 227 18.62 -0.44 4.74
CA HIS A 227 18.84 -1.68 5.45
C HIS A 227 19.21 -2.81 4.48
N SER A 228 20.44 -3.31 4.55
CA SER A 228 20.92 -4.48 3.80
C SER A 228 20.77 -5.79 4.58
N THR A 229 20.61 -5.70 5.90
CA THR A 229 20.49 -6.84 6.80
C THR A 229 19.52 -6.46 7.92
N VAL A 230 18.60 -7.36 8.25
CA VAL A 230 17.60 -7.18 9.31
C VAL A 230 17.40 -8.49 10.04
N THR A 231 16.75 -8.47 11.19
CA THR A 231 16.29 -9.73 11.80
C THR A 231 14.98 -10.20 11.19
N LEU A 232 14.68 -11.50 11.30
CA LEU A 232 13.40 -12.05 10.84
C LEU A 232 12.21 -11.39 11.56
N GLY A 233 12.38 -11.00 12.83
CA GLY A 233 11.39 -10.22 13.57
C GLY A 233 11.13 -8.82 13.02
N GLU A 234 12.16 -8.16 12.49
CA GLU A 234 12.04 -6.86 11.84
C GLU A 234 11.40 -6.98 10.45
N LEU A 235 11.70 -8.06 9.71
CA LEU A 235 11.09 -8.35 8.42
C LEU A 235 9.60 -8.74 8.55
N LEU A 236 9.27 -9.46 9.63
CA LEU A 236 7.94 -9.99 9.91
C LEU A 236 7.37 -9.46 11.23
N PRO A 237 7.14 -8.15 11.34
CA PRO A 237 6.59 -7.57 12.55
C PRO A 237 5.19 -8.12 12.82
N GLY A 238 4.99 -8.64 14.03
CA GLY A 238 3.72 -9.22 14.48
C GLY A 238 3.54 -10.71 14.19
N ALA A 239 4.45 -11.34 13.44
CA ALA A 239 4.41 -12.79 13.28
C ALA A 239 4.73 -13.50 14.60
N GLN A 240 3.97 -14.57 14.88
CA GLN A 240 4.22 -15.42 16.04
C GLN A 240 5.41 -16.31 15.76
N MET A 241 6.50 -16.10 16.49
CA MET A 241 7.73 -16.87 16.37
C MET A 241 8.48 -16.85 17.70
N SER A 242 9.33 -17.86 17.91
CA SER A 242 10.21 -17.91 19.08
C SER A 242 11.24 -16.77 19.06
N ASP A 243 11.76 -16.39 20.22
CA ASP A 243 12.79 -15.34 20.30
C ASP A 243 14.04 -15.71 19.48
N LYS A 244 14.45 -16.99 19.51
CA LYS A 244 15.57 -17.49 18.69
C LYS A 244 15.33 -17.31 17.20
N THR A 245 14.11 -17.62 16.73
CA THR A 245 13.71 -17.45 15.33
C THR A 245 13.65 -15.99 14.94
N ARG A 246 13.16 -15.14 15.86
CA ARG A 246 13.05 -13.70 15.68
C ARG A 246 14.40 -13.02 15.47
N ASP A 247 15.42 -13.52 16.17
CA ASP A 247 16.78 -12.96 16.16
C ASP A 247 17.64 -13.48 15.00
N ILE A 248 17.11 -14.36 14.13
CA ILE A 248 17.82 -14.80 12.93
C ILE A 248 18.06 -13.59 12.03
N SER A 249 19.33 -13.34 11.71
CA SER A 249 19.75 -12.29 10.78
C SER A 249 19.56 -12.76 9.34
N VAL A 250 18.92 -11.94 8.52
CA VAL A 250 18.68 -12.20 7.09
C VAL A 250 19.29 -11.07 6.26
N GLU A 251 20.03 -11.44 5.23
CA GLU A 251 20.51 -10.49 4.22
C GLU A 251 19.39 -10.19 3.22
N LEU A 252 19.22 -8.92 2.88
CA LEU A 252 18.16 -8.48 1.99
C LEU A 252 18.70 -8.32 0.58
N ALA A 253 18.04 -8.99 -0.37
CA ALA A 253 18.28 -8.81 -1.79
C ALA A 253 17.07 -8.15 -2.47
N PRO A 254 17.28 -7.29 -3.50
CA PRO A 254 16.17 -6.75 -4.28
C PRO A 254 15.28 -7.87 -4.78
N SER A 255 14.00 -7.83 -4.37
CA SER A 255 13.09 -8.96 -4.50
C SER A 255 11.99 -8.65 -5.50
N ARG A 256 11.67 -9.63 -6.37
CA ARG A 256 10.57 -9.55 -7.33
C ARG A 256 9.72 -10.80 -7.29
N VAL A 257 8.41 -10.64 -7.52
CA VAL A 257 7.50 -11.79 -7.63
C VAL A 257 7.56 -12.37 -9.04
N PHE A 258 7.64 -13.70 -9.11
CA PHE A 258 7.58 -14.44 -10.36
C PHE A 258 6.46 -15.48 -10.28
N TRP A 259 5.46 -15.34 -11.15
CA TRP A 259 4.36 -16.30 -11.22
C TRP A 259 4.75 -17.42 -12.17
N CYS A 260 4.99 -18.62 -11.62
CA CYS A 260 5.49 -19.76 -12.38
C CYS A 260 4.39 -20.77 -12.73
N ALA A 261 4.58 -21.48 -13.85
CA ALA A 261 3.68 -22.52 -14.31
C ALA A 261 3.81 -23.82 -13.50
N GLU A 262 4.97 -24.02 -12.87
CA GLU A 262 5.29 -25.21 -12.09
C GLU A 262 4.59 -25.21 -10.72
N GLU A 263 4.15 -26.39 -10.29
CA GLU A 263 3.77 -26.65 -8.90
C GLU A 263 5.03 -26.92 -8.05
N PHE A 264 5.07 -26.40 -6.83
CA PHE A 264 6.21 -26.60 -5.94
C PHE A 264 6.14 -27.97 -5.27
N GLY A 265 7.25 -28.71 -5.31
CA GLY A 265 7.37 -30.03 -4.75
C GLY A 265 8.81 -30.54 -4.79
N PRO A 266 9.06 -31.77 -4.30
CA PRO A 266 10.42 -32.32 -4.20
C PRO A 266 11.15 -32.44 -5.55
N SER A 267 10.42 -32.39 -6.66
CA SER A 267 10.93 -32.51 -8.02
C SER A 267 10.92 -31.20 -8.80
N THR A 268 10.63 -30.06 -8.17
CA THR A 268 10.60 -28.77 -8.88
C THR A 268 12.01 -28.42 -9.35
N PRO A 269 12.20 -28.15 -10.67
CA PRO A 269 13.49 -27.80 -11.20
C PRO A 269 13.96 -26.45 -10.65
N GLN A 270 15.27 -26.23 -10.57
CA GLN A 270 15.86 -24.95 -10.16
C GLN A 270 15.42 -23.79 -11.07
N LEU A 271 15.27 -24.05 -12.37
CA LEU A 271 14.76 -23.08 -13.34
C LEU A 271 13.26 -23.32 -13.56
N VAL A 272 12.45 -22.34 -13.19
CA VAL A 272 10.99 -22.33 -13.39
C VAL A 272 10.60 -21.36 -14.48
N SER A 273 9.48 -21.65 -15.15
CA SER A 273 8.99 -20.95 -16.34
C SER A 273 7.81 -20.06 -15.98
N GLY A 274 7.71 -18.87 -16.58
CA GLY A 274 6.61 -17.95 -16.30
C GLY A 274 5.26 -18.52 -16.76
N GLN A 275 4.22 -18.39 -15.94
CA GLN A 275 2.88 -18.91 -16.25
C GLN A 275 2.32 -18.33 -17.56
N ASP A 276 2.39 -17.00 -17.72
CA ASP A 276 1.93 -16.33 -18.94
C ASP A 276 3.01 -16.26 -20.04
N LYS A 277 4.27 -16.53 -19.68
CA LYS A 277 5.43 -16.40 -20.58
C LYS A 277 6.37 -17.60 -20.39
N PRO A 278 6.07 -18.75 -21.00
CA PRO A 278 6.86 -19.97 -20.83
C PRO A 278 8.32 -19.87 -21.28
N LEU A 279 8.64 -18.86 -22.10
CA LEU A 279 10.00 -18.56 -22.55
C LEU A 279 10.81 -17.77 -21.52
N GLU A 280 10.16 -17.08 -20.59
CA GLU A 280 10.80 -16.41 -19.47
C GLU A 280 11.08 -17.47 -18.39
N LYS A 281 12.36 -17.65 -18.05
CA LYS A 281 12.78 -18.60 -17.03
C LYS A 281 13.55 -17.87 -15.94
N VAL A 282 13.32 -18.26 -14.69
CA VAL A 282 14.04 -17.72 -13.54
C VAL A 282 14.58 -18.84 -12.67
N ASP A 283 15.75 -18.61 -12.08
CA ASP A 283 16.26 -19.43 -10.99
C ASP A 283 15.61 -18.98 -9.69
N TRP A 284 14.64 -19.74 -9.21
CA TRP A 284 13.90 -19.38 -7.99
C TRP A 284 14.67 -19.70 -6.70
N THR A 285 15.78 -20.45 -6.81
CA THR A 285 16.71 -20.69 -5.70
C THR A 285 17.74 -19.57 -5.56
N SER A 286 17.81 -18.68 -6.55
CA SER A 286 18.66 -17.49 -6.50
C SER A 286 18.03 -16.38 -5.67
N SER A 287 18.88 -15.62 -4.96
CA SER A 287 18.45 -14.50 -4.14
C SER A 287 17.67 -13.47 -4.95
N GLY A 288 16.56 -12.97 -4.41
CA GLY A 288 15.79 -11.87 -5.01
C GLY A 288 14.64 -12.30 -5.93
N CYS A 289 14.34 -13.60 -6.02
CA CYS A 289 13.14 -14.10 -6.68
C CYS A 289 12.19 -14.72 -5.64
N ILE A 290 10.96 -14.20 -5.56
CA ILE A 290 9.87 -14.82 -4.80
C ILE A 290 8.97 -15.49 -5.83
N ALA A 291 9.13 -16.81 -5.98
CA ALA A 291 8.37 -17.57 -6.94
C ALA A 291 7.06 -18.09 -6.32
N VAL A 292 5.98 -18.00 -7.09
CA VAL A 292 4.63 -18.43 -6.70
C VAL A 292 4.16 -19.43 -7.72
N GLY A 293 3.87 -20.65 -7.28
CA GLY A 293 3.54 -21.79 -8.13
C GLY A 293 2.15 -22.33 -7.88
N GLY A 294 1.67 -23.14 -8.83
CA GLY A 294 0.37 -23.79 -8.82
C GLY A 294 -0.83 -22.86 -9.07
N ASP A 295 -2.01 -23.46 -9.21
CA ASP A 295 -3.27 -22.72 -9.20
C ASP A 295 -3.41 -22.02 -7.83
N GLU A 296 -3.64 -20.71 -7.85
CA GLU A 296 -3.98 -19.89 -6.66
C GLU A 296 -2.83 -19.59 -5.67
N GLY A 297 -1.59 -19.94 -5.99
CA GLY A 297 -0.42 -19.56 -5.16
C GLY A 297 -0.40 -20.21 -3.78
N VAL A 298 -0.94 -21.43 -3.67
CA VAL A 298 -0.95 -22.22 -2.43
C VAL A 298 0.47 -22.39 -1.88
N ASP A 299 1.46 -22.47 -2.76
CA ASP A 299 2.88 -22.57 -2.42
C ASP A 299 3.63 -21.26 -2.74
N VAL A 300 4.11 -20.59 -1.69
CA VAL A 300 4.96 -19.41 -1.78
C VAL A 300 6.26 -19.71 -1.05
N ASP A 301 7.38 -19.75 -1.78
CA ASP A 301 8.70 -19.80 -1.16
C ASP A 301 9.29 -18.39 -1.07
N ILE A 302 9.65 -18.00 0.15
CA ILE A 302 10.22 -16.69 0.51
C ILE A 302 11.65 -16.87 1.06
N PHE A 303 12.09 -18.11 1.27
CA PHE A 303 13.29 -18.48 2.01
C PHE A 303 14.32 -19.23 1.16
N SER A 304 14.32 -19.04 -0.16
CA SER A 304 15.53 -19.20 -0.97
C SER A 304 16.48 -18.01 -0.75
N LEU A 305 16.92 -17.83 0.50
CA LEU A 305 17.97 -16.89 0.92
C LEU A 305 19.26 -17.65 1.23
#